data_AF-A0A1S2Y636-F1
#
_entry.id   AF-A0A1S2Y636-F1
#
_cell.length_a   1.000
_cell.length_b   1.000
_cell.length_c   1.000
_cell.angle_alpha   90.00
_cell.angle_beta   90.00
_cell.angle_gamma   90.00
#
_symmetry.space_group_name_H-M   'P 1'
#
loop_
_entity.id
_entity.type
_entity.pdbx_description
1 polymer ?
#
loop_
_entity_poly.entity_id
_entity_poly.type
_entity_poly.pdbx_seq_one_letter_code
_entity_poly.pdbx_strand_id
1 'polypeptide(L)'
;MPCSSFTSTISSDNNNNINKNNNENNNNNNNNNNNNNKKKNDGSSLLDFKLNEFTFLASLMPKKEIGVDRFLDSYPNYDGRGALIAIFDSGIDPAVDGLQVTSDGKPKILDVIDCTGSGDIDTSKIVKANADGCICGASGASLIINTSWKNPSGEWRVGYKLVYELFTEDLTSRLKKERKKKWDEKNQEEIARAVKQLADFDQQHVKVDDAKLKRVREDLQHRLDLLRRQSESYDDKGPIVDAVVWHDGEVWRVALDTQSLEDDSNCGMLANFVPLTNYRYT
;
A
#
# COMPACT_ATOMS: atom_id res chain seq x y z
N MET A 1 21.11 21.58 -0.89
CA MET A 1 20.99 21.55 -2.36
C MET A 1 19.63 20.96 -2.69
N PRO A 2 18.75 21.60 -3.47
CA PRO A 2 17.46 21.02 -3.79
C PRO A 2 17.61 20.08 -5.00
N CYS A 3 17.22 18.81 -4.82
CA CYS A 3 17.05 17.85 -5.89
C CYS A 3 15.73 18.14 -6.61
N SER A 4 15.80 18.37 -7.91
CA SER A 4 14.65 18.48 -8.82
C SER A 4 14.07 17.10 -9.12
N SER A 5 12.81 16.89 -8.76
CA SER A 5 12.02 15.71 -9.09
C SER A 5 11.45 15.82 -10.51
N PHE A 6 11.82 14.88 -11.38
CA PHE A 6 11.15 14.66 -12.67
C PHE A 6 10.03 13.64 -12.47
N THR A 7 8.79 14.07 -12.63
CA THR A 7 7.60 13.20 -12.69
C THR A 7 7.25 12.92 -14.14
N SER A 8 7.26 11.65 -14.56
CA SER A 8 6.64 11.20 -15.81
C SER A 8 5.26 10.61 -15.51
N THR A 9 4.22 11.32 -15.91
CA THR A 9 2.82 10.84 -15.89
C THR A 9 2.56 10.03 -17.16
N ILE A 10 2.17 8.76 -17.03
CA ILE A 10 1.60 7.98 -18.14
C ILE A 10 0.09 7.97 -17.96
N SER A 11 -0.61 8.67 -18.86
CA SER A 11 -2.06 8.64 -19.00
C SER A 11 -2.45 7.41 -19.83
N SER A 12 -3.26 6.52 -19.26
CA SER A 12 -3.91 5.42 -19.97
C SER A 12 -5.31 5.85 -20.42
N ASP A 13 -5.45 6.22 -21.69
CA ASP A 13 -6.75 6.49 -22.30
C ASP A 13 -7.45 5.19 -22.70
N ASN A 14 -8.51 4.86 -21.96
CA ASN A 14 -9.50 3.85 -22.34
C ASN A 14 -10.39 4.39 -23.46
N ASN A 15 -10.39 3.76 -24.63
CA ASN A 15 -11.43 3.97 -25.65
C ASN A 15 -12.08 2.65 -26.04
N ASN A 16 -13.15 2.31 -25.32
CA ASN A 16 -14.23 1.49 -25.84
C ASN A 16 -15.20 2.40 -26.59
N ASN A 17 -15.36 2.21 -27.90
CA ASN A 17 -16.66 2.48 -28.53
C ASN A 17 -16.90 1.67 -29.79
N ILE A 18 -18.04 1.00 -29.74
CA ILE A 18 -18.73 0.24 -30.78
C ILE A 18 -19.24 1.21 -31.84
N ASN A 19 -19.10 0.89 -33.13
CA ASN A 19 -20.22 1.07 -34.05
C ASN A 19 -20.14 0.21 -35.31
N LYS A 20 -21.31 -0.39 -35.57
CA LYS A 20 -21.72 -1.13 -36.75
C LYS A 20 -21.73 -0.25 -38.00
N ASN A 21 -21.39 -0.86 -39.13
CA ASN A 21 -22.15 -0.89 -40.38
C ASN A 21 -21.15 -1.00 -41.54
N ASN A 22 -21.32 -1.99 -42.41
CA ASN A 22 -21.54 -1.73 -43.84
C ASN A 22 -21.94 -3.00 -44.58
N ASN A 23 -23.04 -2.83 -45.33
CA ASN A 23 -23.63 -3.76 -46.27
C ASN A 23 -22.76 -3.98 -47.50
N GLU A 24 -22.90 -5.18 -48.04
CA GLU A 24 -23.03 -5.56 -49.46
C GLU A 24 -22.63 -4.52 -50.53
N ASN A 25 -21.69 -4.88 -51.41
CA ASN A 25 -22.03 -5.15 -52.81
C ASN A 25 -20.84 -5.67 -53.65
N ASN A 26 -21.05 -6.89 -54.12
CA ASN A 26 -20.70 -7.50 -55.40
C ASN A 26 -19.91 -6.73 -56.50
N ASN A 27 -19.05 -7.55 -57.14
CA ASN A 27 -18.83 -7.72 -58.58
C ASN A 27 -17.69 -6.98 -59.32
N ASN A 28 -16.72 -7.83 -59.69
CA ASN A 28 -16.24 -8.12 -61.05
C ASN A 28 -15.28 -7.19 -61.81
N ASN A 29 -14.23 -7.86 -62.30
CA ASN A 29 -13.57 -7.73 -63.61
C ASN A 29 -12.72 -6.49 -63.87
N ASN A 30 -11.39 -6.66 -63.98
CA ASN A 30 -10.72 -7.01 -65.25
C ASN A 30 -9.19 -6.80 -65.17
N ASN A 31 -8.51 -7.65 -65.94
CA ASN A 31 -7.09 -7.65 -66.27
C ASN A 31 -6.51 -6.29 -66.67
N ASN A 32 -5.24 -6.03 -66.35
CA ASN A 32 -4.18 -5.86 -67.36
C ASN A 32 -2.77 -5.67 -66.76
N ASN A 33 -1.81 -6.30 -67.45
CA ASN A 33 -0.36 -6.22 -67.27
C ASN A 33 0.19 -4.79 -67.45
N ASN A 34 1.26 -4.43 -66.72
CA ASN A 34 2.57 -4.10 -67.32
C ASN A 34 3.59 -3.54 -66.30
N ASN A 35 4.70 -4.28 -66.18
CA ASN A 35 6.12 -3.87 -66.20
C ASN A 35 6.61 -2.53 -65.59
N ASN A 36 7.66 -2.71 -64.78
CA ASN A 36 8.86 -1.89 -64.60
C ASN A 36 8.74 -0.57 -63.82
N ASN A 37 9.34 -0.51 -62.63
CA ASN A 37 10.63 0.18 -62.47
C ASN A 37 11.25 -0.02 -61.08
N LYS A 38 12.52 -0.42 -61.10
CA LYS A 38 13.45 -0.32 -59.98
C LYS A 38 13.66 1.16 -59.63
N LYS A 39 13.26 1.56 -58.43
CA LYS A 39 13.90 2.66 -57.70
C LYS A 39 14.35 2.12 -56.35
N LYS A 40 15.67 2.06 -56.16
CA LYS A 40 16.29 1.94 -54.84
C LYS A 40 15.87 3.16 -54.03
N ASN A 41 15.05 2.96 -53.01
CA ASN A 41 14.91 3.89 -51.90
C ASN A 41 15.77 3.35 -50.76
N ASP A 42 17.03 3.79 -50.73
CA ASP A 42 17.94 3.60 -49.59
C ASP A 42 17.53 4.58 -48.46
N GLY A 43 16.33 4.40 -47.92
CA GLY A 43 15.75 5.37 -46.97
C GLY A 43 14.58 4.86 -46.13
N SER A 44 14.42 3.55 -45.93
CA SER A 44 13.27 3.00 -45.21
C SER A 44 13.56 1.79 -44.31
N SER A 45 14.66 1.77 -43.55
CA SER A 45 14.87 0.70 -42.54
C SER A 45 14.81 1.15 -41.08
N LEU A 46 14.56 2.43 -40.80
CA LEU A 46 14.44 2.91 -39.41
C LEU A 46 13.00 3.01 -38.88
N LEU A 47 11.98 2.85 -39.74
CA LEU A 47 10.58 3.05 -39.36
C LEU A 47 9.80 1.77 -39.04
N ASP A 48 10.40 0.59 -39.24
CA ASP A 48 9.73 -0.71 -39.02
C ASP A 48 10.28 -1.52 -37.84
N PHE A 49 11.11 -0.92 -36.98
CA PHE A 49 11.47 -1.55 -35.71
C PHE A 49 10.30 -1.46 -34.74
N LYS A 50 9.37 -2.41 -34.86
CA LYS A 50 8.37 -2.69 -33.85
C LYS A 50 9.12 -3.23 -32.63
N LEU A 51 9.53 -2.35 -31.72
CA LEU A 51 10.07 -2.77 -30.43
C LEU A 51 9.00 -3.64 -29.77
N ASN A 52 9.33 -4.92 -29.61
CA ASN A 52 8.59 -5.77 -28.69
C ASN A 52 9.06 -5.45 -27.26
N GLU A 53 8.25 -5.82 -26.28
CA GLU A 53 8.52 -5.59 -24.86
C GLU A 53 9.93 -6.02 -24.44
N PHE A 54 10.40 -7.17 -24.96
CA PHE A 54 11.73 -7.69 -24.71
C PHE A 54 12.85 -6.76 -25.23
N THR A 55 12.75 -6.30 -26.48
CA THR A 55 13.72 -5.35 -27.06
C THR A 55 13.67 -3.98 -26.40
N PHE A 56 12.51 -3.56 -25.91
CA PHE A 56 12.35 -2.31 -25.17
C PHE A 56 13.05 -2.39 -23.82
N LEU A 57 12.78 -3.43 -23.03
CA LEU A 57 13.43 -3.63 -21.73
C LEU A 57 14.94 -3.82 -21.87
N ALA A 58 15.39 -4.54 -22.91
CA ALA A 58 16.81 -4.69 -23.20
C ALA A 58 17.50 -3.36 -23.54
N SER A 59 16.77 -2.38 -24.11
CA SER A 59 17.30 -1.04 -24.42
C SER A 59 17.43 -0.10 -23.22
N LEU A 60 16.77 -0.41 -22.09
CA LEU A 60 16.85 0.41 -20.87
C LEU A 60 18.24 0.36 -20.22
N MET A 61 19.02 -0.69 -20.50
CA MET A 61 20.39 -0.84 -20.01
C MET A 61 21.35 -0.84 -21.21
N PRO A 62 22.39 0.01 -21.24
CA PRO A 62 23.30 0.15 -22.37
C PRO A 62 24.32 -1.01 -22.47
N LYS A 63 23.85 -2.27 -22.41
CA LYS A 63 24.67 -3.48 -22.36
C LYS A 63 25.53 -3.66 -23.61
N LYS A 64 24.99 -3.30 -24.77
CA LYS A 64 25.71 -3.34 -26.05
C LYS A 64 26.79 -2.26 -26.11
N GLU A 65 26.44 -1.04 -25.74
CA GLU A 65 27.30 0.14 -25.84
C GLU A 65 28.48 0.04 -24.88
N ILE A 66 28.27 -0.46 -23.65
CA ILE A 66 29.35 -0.69 -22.68
C ILE A 66 30.07 -2.03 -22.91
N GLY A 67 29.64 -2.83 -23.89
CA GLY A 67 30.32 -4.04 -24.33
C GLY A 67 30.12 -5.29 -23.46
N VAL A 68 29.06 -5.35 -22.63
CA VAL A 68 28.70 -6.51 -21.80
C VAL A 68 28.48 -7.75 -22.66
N ASP A 69 27.71 -7.62 -23.74
CA ASP A 69 27.38 -8.75 -24.61
C ASP A 69 28.64 -9.40 -25.18
N ARG A 70 29.56 -8.59 -25.74
CA ARG A 70 30.84 -9.06 -26.28
C ARG A 70 31.73 -9.71 -25.20
N PHE A 71 31.69 -9.17 -23.98
CA PHE A 71 32.45 -9.72 -22.86
C PHE A 71 31.92 -11.09 -22.45
N LEU A 72 30.61 -11.25 -22.31
CA LEU A 72 29.99 -12.53 -21.95
C LEU A 72 30.12 -13.58 -23.07
N ASP A 73 30.10 -13.17 -24.35
CA ASP A 73 30.38 -14.08 -25.47
C ASP A 73 31.79 -14.67 -25.38
N SER A 74 32.77 -13.86 -24.97
CA SER A 74 34.17 -14.28 -24.82
C SER A 74 34.42 -15.05 -23.51
N TYR A 75 33.64 -14.76 -22.47
CA TYR A 75 33.77 -15.35 -21.14
C TYR A 75 32.39 -15.77 -20.58
N PRO A 76 31.79 -16.88 -21.07
CA PRO A 76 30.40 -17.23 -20.76
C PRO A 76 30.09 -17.48 -19.28
N ASN A 77 31.12 -17.70 -18.45
CA ASN A 77 30.99 -17.96 -17.02
C ASN A 77 31.28 -16.73 -16.14
N TYR A 78 31.54 -15.56 -16.74
CA TYR A 78 31.93 -14.34 -16.02
C TYR A 78 30.73 -13.40 -15.87
N ASP A 79 29.60 -13.98 -15.46
CA ASP A 79 28.30 -13.32 -15.31
C ASP A 79 27.99 -12.87 -13.87
N GLY A 80 29.00 -12.93 -12.99
CA GLY A 80 28.89 -12.58 -11.57
C GLY A 80 28.58 -13.75 -10.65
N ARG A 81 28.44 -14.99 -11.17
CA ARG A 81 28.28 -16.17 -10.32
C ARG A 81 29.42 -16.30 -9.29
N GLY A 82 29.07 -16.62 -8.05
CA GLY A 82 30.02 -16.73 -6.94
C GLY A 82 30.46 -15.39 -6.32
N ALA A 83 29.97 -14.25 -6.82
CA ALA A 83 30.16 -12.95 -6.19
C ALA A 83 28.97 -12.60 -5.29
N LEU A 84 29.25 -11.94 -4.16
CA LEU A 84 28.24 -11.35 -3.28
C LEU A 84 28.34 -9.82 -3.36
N ILE A 85 27.21 -9.14 -3.56
CA ILE A 85 27.13 -7.70 -3.68
C ILE A 85 26.24 -7.17 -2.55
N ALA A 86 26.74 -6.18 -1.81
CA ALA A 86 25.95 -5.42 -0.86
C ALA A 86 25.60 -4.06 -1.47
N ILE A 87 24.31 -3.71 -1.48
CA ILE A 87 23.80 -2.47 -2.04
C ILE A 87 23.36 -1.56 -0.89
N PHE A 88 23.93 -0.36 -0.83
CA PHE A 88 23.60 0.66 0.16
C PHE A 88 22.84 1.77 -0.56
N ASP A 89 21.52 1.68 -0.53
CA ASP A 89 20.59 2.59 -1.20
C ASP A 89 19.35 2.78 -0.31
N SER A 90 18.35 3.48 -0.81
CA SER A 90 17.04 3.72 -0.24
C SER A 90 16.14 2.49 -0.13
N GLY A 91 16.54 1.35 -0.70
CA GLY A 91 15.82 0.08 -0.61
C GLY A 91 15.71 -0.64 -1.96
N ILE A 92 15.06 -1.80 -1.94
CA ILE A 92 14.74 -2.58 -3.14
C ILE A 92 13.44 -3.35 -2.94
N ASP A 93 12.67 -3.53 -4.01
CA ASP A 93 11.53 -4.46 -4.01
C ASP A 93 12.03 -5.87 -4.36
N PRO A 94 12.03 -6.82 -3.41
CA PRO A 94 12.48 -8.17 -3.68
C PRO A 94 11.51 -8.98 -4.54
N ALA A 95 10.27 -8.52 -4.74
CA ALA A 95 9.26 -9.22 -5.54
C ALA A 95 9.36 -8.92 -7.05
N VAL A 96 10.25 -8.01 -7.48
CA VAL A 96 10.36 -7.66 -8.90
C VAL A 96 10.90 -8.83 -9.73
N ASP A 97 10.32 -9.05 -10.92
CA ASP A 97 10.58 -10.22 -11.77
C ASP A 97 12.05 -10.38 -12.21
N GLY A 98 12.85 -9.30 -12.21
CA GLY A 98 14.28 -9.31 -12.53
C GLY A 98 15.22 -9.64 -11.36
N LEU A 99 14.67 -9.78 -10.15
CA LEU A 99 15.44 -9.99 -8.92
C LEU A 99 15.13 -11.31 -8.19
N GLN A 100 14.35 -12.19 -8.82
CA GLN A 100 14.01 -13.48 -8.23
C GLN A 100 15.20 -14.43 -8.22
N VAL A 101 15.77 -14.70 -9.39
CA VAL A 101 16.80 -15.74 -9.58
C VAL A 101 18.04 -15.24 -10.31
N THR A 102 19.18 -15.85 -9.98
CA THR A 102 20.47 -15.70 -10.67
C THR A 102 20.51 -16.54 -11.95
N SER A 103 21.59 -16.39 -12.74
CA SER A 103 21.84 -17.22 -13.94
C SER A 103 22.03 -18.71 -13.63
N ASP A 104 22.38 -19.07 -12.39
CA ASP A 104 22.49 -20.45 -11.91
C ASP A 104 21.27 -20.92 -11.10
N GLY A 105 20.15 -20.19 -11.19
CA GLY A 105 18.86 -20.59 -10.61
C GLY A 105 18.74 -20.45 -9.10
N LYS A 106 19.66 -19.73 -8.46
CA LYS A 106 19.65 -19.44 -7.01
C LYS A 106 18.89 -18.15 -6.72
N PRO A 107 18.41 -17.94 -5.49
CA PRO A 107 17.85 -16.65 -5.07
C PRO A 107 18.86 -15.52 -5.29
N LYS A 108 18.43 -14.43 -5.93
CA LYS A 108 19.33 -13.31 -6.23
C LYS A 108 19.46 -12.33 -5.07
N ILE A 109 18.39 -12.14 -4.28
CA ILE A 109 18.41 -11.35 -3.04
C ILE A 109 18.51 -12.32 -1.87
N LEU A 110 19.58 -12.21 -1.10
CA LEU A 110 19.81 -13.06 0.06
C LEU A 110 19.23 -12.46 1.35
N ASP A 111 19.32 -11.14 1.49
CA ASP A 111 18.92 -10.41 2.69
C ASP A 111 18.55 -8.96 2.33
N VAL A 112 17.70 -8.34 3.15
CA VAL A 112 17.27 -6.94 3.05
C VAL A 112 17.20 -6.38 4.46
N ILE A 113 17.97 -5.33 4.73
CA ILE A 113 18.08 -4.72 6.05
C ILE A 113 17.82 -3.23 5.92
N ASP A 114 16.89 -2.71 6.73
CA ASP A 114 16.75 -1.28 6.96
C ASP A 114 17.74 -0.84 8.05
N CYS A 115 18.74 -0.03 7.67
CA CYS A 115 19.73 0.51 8.60
C CYS A 115 19.39 1.92 9.11
N THR A 116 18.22 2.47 8.75
CA THR A 116 17.79 3.81 9.17
C THR A 116 17.14 3.82 10.56
N GLY A 117 16.62 2.68 11.01
CA GLY A 117 15.82 2.55 12.23
C GLY A 117 14.40 3.11 12.10
N SER A 118 13.98 3.54 10.91
CA SER A 118 12.64 4.10 10.69
C SER A 118 11.52 3.09 10.98
N GLY A 119 11.78 1.82 10.68
CA GLY A 119 10.90 0.69 10.97
C GLY A 119 11.02 0.11 12.38
N ASP A 120 11.87 0.65 13.25
CA ASP A 120 12.07 0.09 14.60
C ASP A 120 10.79 0.23 15.45
N ILE A 121 10.46 -0.86 16.15
CA ILE A 121 9.33 -0.94 17.08
C ILE A 121 9.85 -1.44 18.43
N ASP A 122 9.61 -0.67 19.49
CA ASP A 122 9.90 -1.11 20.85
C ASP A 122 8.93 -2.22 21.26
N THR A 123 9.46 -3.43 21.45
CA THR A 123 8.74 -4.64 21.87
C THR A 123 9.20 -5.13 23.25
N SER A 124 9.73 -4.21 24.07
CA SER A 124 10.18 -4.51 25.43
C SER A 124 9.03 -4.90 26.38
N LYS A 125 7.80 -4.44 26.10
CA LYS A 125 6.60 -4.77 26.88
C LYS A 125 6.19 -6.23 26.65
N ILE A 126 6.15 -7.01 27.72
CA ILE A 126 5.72 -8.41 27.71
C ILE A 126 4.35 -8.53 28.35
N VAL A 127 3.45 -9.29 27.70
CA VAL A 127 2.08 -9.58 28.16
C VAL A 127 1.80 -11.08 28.05
N LYS A 128 0.77 -11.55 28.76
CA LYS A 128 0.26 -12.92 28.69
C LYS A 128 -1.19 -12.90 28.21
N ALA A 129 -1.58 -13.92 27.48
CA ALA A 129 -2.97 -14.08 27.06
C ALA A 129 -3.86 -14.35 28.27
N ASN A 130 -5.07 -13.78 28.26
CA ASN A 130 -6.11 -14.10 29.23
C ASN A 130 -6.76 -15.47 28.91
N ALA A 131 -7.77 -15.87 29.71
CA ALA A 131 -8.47 -17.13 29.53
C ALA A 131 -9.17 -17.27 28.15
N ASP A 132 -9.50 -16.14 27.53
CA ASP A 132 -10.19 -16.07 26.22
C ASP A 132 -9.20 -16.02 25.03
N GLY A 133 -7.88 -16.08 25.29
CA GLY A 133 -6.86 -16.00 24.23
C GLY A 133 -6.58 -14.57 23.73
N CYS A 134 -6.98 -13.55 24.48
CA CYS A 134 -6.74 -12.15 24.14
C CYS A 134 -5.55 -11.57 24.90
N ILE A 135 -4.80 -10.67 24.25
CA ILE A 135 -3.75 -9.85 24.86
C ILE A 135 -4.09 -8.36 24.74
N CYS A 136 -3.47 -7.54 25.60
CA CYS A 136 -3.52 -6.09 25.46
C CYS A 136 -2.33 -5.63 24.61
N GLY A 137 -2.61 -5.10 23.42
CA GLY A 137 -1.63 -4.49 22.52
C GLY A 137 -0.89 -3.32 23.17
N ALA A 138 0.19 -2.88 22.55
CA ALA A 138 0.93 -1.74 23.05
C ALA A 138 0.17 -0.43 22.83
N SER A 139 -0.69 -0.37 21.80
CA SER A 139 -1.64 0.72 21.57
C SER A 139 -2.78 0.80 22.61
N GLY A 140 -3.00 -0.28 23.37
CA GLY A 140 -4.16 -0.46 24.25
C GLY A 140 -5.30 -1.26 23.63
N ALA A 141 -5.21 -1.65 22.35
CA ALA A 141 -6.19 -2.51 21.70
C ALA A 141 -6.26 -3.92 22.33
N SER A 142 -7.42 -4.56 22.32
CA SER A 142 -7.56 -5.97 22.69
C SER A 142 -7.37 -6.83 21.45
N LEU A 143 -6.27 -7.61 21.43
CA LEU A 143 -5.87 -8.40 20.27
C LEU A 143 -6.12 -9.88 20.54
N ILE A 144 -6.80 -10.55 19.62
CA ILE A 144 -7.07 -11.99 19.69
C ILE A 144 -5.86 -12.73 19.10
N ILE A 145 -5.31 -13.67 19.86
CA ILE A 145 -4.23 -14.53 19.40
C ILE A 145 -4.81 -15.70 18.61
N ASN A 146 -4.16 -16.05 17.50
CA ASN A 146 -4.49 -17.27 16.78
C ASN A 146 -4.07 -18.49 17.60
N THR A 147 -5.02 -19.37 17.90
CA THR A 147 -4.80 -20.60 18.69
C THR A 147 -3.85 -21.61 18.04
N SER A 148 -3.60 -21.50 16.74
CA SER A 148 -2.65 -22.35 16.02
C SER A 148 -1.17 -21.93 16.20
N TRP A 149 -0.91 -20.73 16.70
CA TRP A 149 0.45 -20.24 16.88
C TRP A 149 1.12 -20.94 18.06
N LYS A 150 2.29 -21.53 17.80
CA LYS A 150 3.12 -22.12 18.84
C LYS A 150 3.81 -21.00 19.61
N ASN A 151 3.70 -21.03 20.93
CA ASN A 151 4.43 -20.15 21.84
C ASN A 151 4.71 -20.90 23.15
N PRO A 152 5.85 -21.61 23.26
CA PRO A 152 6.18 -22.40 24.43
C PRO A 152 6.33 -21.60 25.73
N SER A 153 6.72 -20.32 25.66
CA SER A 153 6.85 -19.48 26.86
C SER A 153 5.51 -18.95 27.37
N GLY A 154 4.52 -18.85 26.48
CA GLY A 154 3.25 -18.17 26.75
C GLY A 154 3.37 -16.65 26.92
N GLU A 155 4.54 -16.09 26.62
CA GLU A 155 4.84 -14.67 26.71
C GLU A 155 4.79 -14.04 25.32
N TRP A 156 4.13 -12.88 25.22
CA TRP A 156 3.98 -12.12 23.99
C TRP A 156 4.64 -10.76 24.17
N ARG A 157 5.54 -10.40 23.28
CA ARG A 157 6.14 -9.08 23.22
C ARG A 157 5.28 -8.20 22.33
N VAL A 158 4.89 -7.03 22.83
CA VAL A 158 4.00 -6.13 22.11
C VAL A 158 4.67 -4.78 21.88
N GLY A 159 4.46 -4.25 20.69
CA GLY A 159 4.86 -2.90 20.29
C GLY A 159 3.82 -2.33 19.32
N TYR A 160 3.98 -1.07 18.94
CA TYR A 160 3.12 -0.47 17.92
C TYR A 160 3.88 0.56 17.11
N LYS A 161 3.35 0.89 15.95
CA LYS A 161 3.83 1.98 15.10
C LYS A 161 2.66 2.80 14.59
N LEU A 162 2.81 4.12 14.57
CA LEU A 162 1.90 4.98 13.84
C LEU A 162 2.26 4.93 12.36
N VAL A 163 1.29 4.67 11.51
CA VAL A 163 1.54 4.48 10.07
C VAL A 163 2.09 5.75 9.41
N TYR A 164 1.75 6.92 9.94
CA TYR A 164 2.30 8.20 9.48
C TYR A 164 3.80 8.36 9.76
N GLU A 165 4.40 7.60 10.67
CA GLU A 165 5.85 7.58 10.86
C GLU A 165 6.58 6.85 9.73
N LEU A 166 5.87 6.02 8.96
CA LEU A 166 6.44 5.23 7.86
C LEU A 166 6.31 5.96 6.51
N PHE A 167 5.49 7.00 6.44
CA PHE A 167 5.14 7.67 5.19
C PHE A 167 5.86 9.01 5.03
N THR A 168 6.03 9.42 3.77
CA THR A 168 6.53 10.75 3.46
C THR A 168 5.55 11.84 3.90
N GLU A 169 6.04 13.05 4.11
CA GLU A 169 5.22 14.19 4.53
C GLU A 169 4.08 14.50 3.55
N ASP A 170 4.35 14.43 2.25
CA ASP A 170 3.36 14.67 1.19
C ASP A 170 2.22 13.64 1.23
N LEU A 171 2.57 12.35 1.38
CA LEU A 171 1.58 11.28 1.49
C LEU A 171 0.76 11.44 2.76
N THR A 172 1.41 11.70 3.90
CA THR A 172 0.75 11.92 5.19
C THR A 172 -0.21 13.11 5.14
N SER A 173 0.21 14.23 4.54
CA SER A 173 -0.62 15.43 4.36
C SER A 173 -1.87 15.14 3.53
N ARG A 174 -1.71 14.43 2.41
CA ARG A 174 -2.83 14.03 1.55
C ARG A 174 -3.81 13.11 2.27
N LEU A 175 -3.30 12.08 2.95
CA LEU A 175 -4.13 11.14 3.72
C LEU A 175 -4.88 11.81 4.86
N LYS A 176 -4.24 12.72 5.61
CA LYS A 176 -4.90 13.49 6.67
C LYS A 176 -6.04 14.34 6.12
N LYS A 177 -5.86 14.96 4.94
CA LYS A 177 -6.91 15.74 4.28
C LYS A 177 -8.10 14.88 3.86
N GLU A 178 -7.85 13.72 3.26
CA GLU A 178 -8.89 12.77 2.85
C GLU A 178 -9.68 12.23 4.05
N ARG A 179 -8.97 11.85 5.13
CA ARG A 179 -9.60 11.38 6.37
C ARG A 179 -10.38 12.48 7.08
N LYS A 180 -9.83 13.69 7.17
CA LYS A 180 -10.54 14.85 7.73
C LYS A 180 -11.83 15.14 6.96
N LYS A 181 -11.81 15.07 5.62
CA LYS A 181 -13.02 15.25 4.82
C LYS A 181 -14.10 14.21 5.16
N LYS A 182 -13.76 12.92 5.18
CA LYS A 182 -14.70 11.85 5.58
C LYS A 182 -15.23 12.04 7.00
N TRP A 183 -14.38 12.51 7.91
CA TRP A 183 -14.75 12.78 9.29
C TRP A 183 -15.68 13.99 9.40
N ASP A 184 -15.39 15.10 8.69
CA ASP A 184 -16.20 16.32 8.68
C ASP A 184 -17.62 16.03 8.15
N GLU A 185 -17.74 15.19 7.11
CA GLU A 185 -19.04 14.74 6.59
C GLU A 185 -19.87 14.02 7.68
N LYS A 186 -19.28 13.04 8.37
CA LYS A 186 -19.94 12.32 9.48
C LYS A 186 -20.25 13.24 10.66
N ASN A 187 -19.32 14.13 11.03
CA ASN A 187 -19.54 15.06 12.14
C ASN A 187 -20.70 16.03 11.82
N GLN A 188 -20.80 16.50 10.58
CA GLN A 188 -21.90 17.36 10.15
C GLN A 188 -23.26 16.65 10.21
N GLU A 189 -23.32 15.36 9.86
CA GLU A 189 -24.52 14.53 10.04
C GLU A 189 -24.92 14.39 11.51
N GLU A 190 -23.95 14.14 12.40
CA GLU A 190 -24.21 14.04 13.84
C GLU A 190 -24.64 15.39 14.46
N ILE A 191 -24.05 16.51 14.01
CA ILE A 191 -24.48 17.86 14.39
C ILE A 191 -25.92 18.09 13.95
N ALA A 192 -26.27 17.78 12.70
CA ALA A 192 -27.64 17.94 12.20
C ALA A 192 -28.64 17.10 13.02
N ARG A 193 -28.25 15.88 13.40
CA ARG A 193 -29.06 15.01 14.27
C ARG A 193 -29.24 15.60 15.66
N ALA A 194 -28.17 16.11 16.28
CA ALA A 194 -28.22 16.74 17.61
C ALA A 194 -29.06 18.02 17.61
N VAL A 195 -28.94 18.86 16.58
CA VAL A 195 -29.78 20.06 16.40
C VAL A 195 -31.26 19.67 16.29
N LYS A 196 -31.57 18.64 15.50
CA LYS A 196 -32.94 18.15 15.37
C LYS A 196 -33.50 17.66 16.71
N GLN A 197 -32.73 16.87 17.46
CA GLN A 197 -33.13 16.38 18.78
C GLN A 197 -33.43 17.53 19.76
N LEU A 198 -32.60 18.58 19.76
CA LEU A 198 -32.82 19.75 20.60
C LEU A 198 -34.08 20.53 20.17
N ALA A 199 -34.30 20.69 18.86
CA ALA A 199 -35.49 21.37 18.34
C ALA A 199 -36.79 20.58 18.64
N ASP A 200 -36.77 19.26 18.45
CA ASP A 200 -37.90 18.37 18.76
C ASP A 200 -38.23 18.42 20.26
N PHE A 201 -37.21 18.45 21.13
CA PHE A 201 -37.37 18.63 22.57
C PHE A 201 -38.03 19.98 22.92
N ASP A 202 -37.52 21.08 22.35
CA ASP A 202 -38.05 22.42 22.58
C ASP A 202 -39.50 22.57 22.07
N GLN A 203 -39.86 21.88 20.98
CA GLN A 203 -41.23 21.85 20.46
C GLN A 203 -42.19 21.08 21.38
N GLN A 204 -41.74 19.95 21.94
CA GLN A 204 -42.55 19.12 22.84
C GLN A 204 -42.68 19.73 24.25
N HIS A 205 -41.71 20.54 24.66
CA HIS A 205 -41.63 21.12 26.00
C HIS A 205 -41.57 22.66 25.97
N VAL A 206 -42.66 23.28 25.50
CA VAL A 206 -42.82 24.75 25.38
C VAL A 206 -42.59 25.49 26.72
N LYS A 207 -42.78 24.83 27.86
CA LYS A 207 -42.39 25.31 29.20
C LYS A 207 -41.55 24.26 29.91
N VAL A 208 -40.26 24.54 30.08
CA VAL A 208 -39.29 23.67 30.77
C VAL A 208 -39.18 24.13 32.24
N ASP A 209 -40.25 23.94 33.02
CA ASP A 209 -40.28 24.36 34.43
C ASP A 209 -39.77 23.26 35.39
N ASP A 210 -39.82 21.99 34.97
CA ASP A 210 -39.26 20.86 35.72
C ASP A 210 -37.72 20.86 35.66
N ALA A 211 -37.08 20.78 36.81
CA ALA A 211 -35.63 20.67 36.96
C ALA A 211 -35.03 19.48 36.19
N LYS A 212 -35.76 18.37 36.04
CA LYS A 212 -35.33 17.21 35.24
C LYS A 212 -35.30 17.54 33.75
N LEU A 213 -36.33 18.22 33.24
CA LEU A 213 -36.40 18.61 31.84
C LEU A 213 -35.32 19.65 31.49
N LYS A 214 -34.99 20.56 32.41
CA LYS A 214 -33.86 21.50 32.24
C LYS A 214 -32.53 20.76 32.05
N ARG A 215 -32.24 19.77 32.90
CA ARG A 215 -31.02 18.96 32.80
C ARG A 215 -30.93 18.20 31.48
N VAL A 216 -32.04 17.63 31.01
CA VAL A 216 -32.07 16.91 29.71
C VAL A 216 -31.80 17.88 28.55
N ARG A 217 -32.40 19.08 28.58
CA ARG A 217 -32.13 20.10 27.58
C ARG A 217 -30.68 20.57 27.59
N GLU A 218 -30.12 20.79 28.78
CA GLU A 218 -28.71 21.15 28.97
C GLU A 218 -27.78 20.07 28.41
N ASP A 219 -28.06 18.79 28.67
CA ASP A 219 -27.28 17.68 28.12
C ASP A 219 -27.31 17.63 26.58
N LEU A 220 -28.49 17.83 25.97
CA LEU A 220 -28.63 17.94 24.52
C LEU A 220 -27.83 19.12 23.94
N GLN A 221 -27.86 20.27 24.62
CA GLN A 221 -27.05 21.43 24.23
C GLN A 221 -25.55 21.14 24.37
N HIS A 222 -25.13 20.51 25.47
CA HIS A 222 -23.74 20.13 25.68
C HIS A 222 -23.22 19.13 24.64
N ARG A 223 -24.06 18.19 24.22
CA ARG A 223 -23.73 17.27 23.12
C ARG A 223 -23.48 18.03 21.82
N LEU A 224 -24.34 19.00 21.49
CA LEU A 224 -24.16 19.84 20.30
C LEU A 224 -22.88 20.68 20.39
N ASP A 225 -22.63 21.30 21.54
CA ASP A 225 -21.44 22.12 21.77
C ASP A 225 -20.15 21.30 21.67
N LEU A 226 -20.17 20.06 22.17
CA LEU A 226 -19.05 19.12 22.06
C LEU A 226 -18.76 18.76 20.60
N LEU A 227 -19.79 18.39 19.83
CA LEU A 227 -19.64 18.01 18.40
C LEU A 227 -19.08 19.17 17.57
N ARG A 228 -19.50 20.40 17.85
CA ARG A 228 -18.95 21.60 17.21
C ARG A 228 -17.49 21.82 17.57
N ARG A 229 -17.15 21.73 18.86
CA ARG A 229 -15.78 21.90 19.36
C ARG A 229 -14.81 20.85 18.82
N GLN A 230 -15.27 19.61 18.61
CA GLN A 230 -14.44 18.52 18.09
C GLN A 230 -13.82 18.82 16.72
N SER A 231 -14.50 19.60 15.87
CA SER A 231 -13.97 19.97 14.55
C SER A 231 -12.80 20.95 14.64
N GLU A 232 -12.84 21.85 15.63
CA GLU A 232 -11.79 22.85 15.87
C GLU A 232 -10.49 22.19 16.38
N SER A 233 -10.62 21.15 17.22
CA SER A 233 -9.50 20.42 17.80
C SER A 233 -9.19 19.11 17.08
N TYR A 234 -9.57 18.96 15.81
CA TYR A 234 -9.33 17.74 15.04
C TYR A 234 -7.82 17.52 14.80
N ASP A 235 -7.28 16.44 15.36
CA ASP A 235 -5.87 16.05 15.21
C ASP A 235 -5.80 14.53 14.97
N ASP A 236 -5.60 14.15 13.70
CA ASP A 236 -5.47 12.75 13.29
C ASP A 236 -4.01 12.30 13.40
N LYS A 237 -3.73 11.42 14.36
CA LYS A 237 -2.43 10.74 14.52
C LYS A 237 -2.22 9.59 13.54
N GLY A 238 -3.28 9.22 12.82
CA GLY A 238 -3.25 8.18 11.81
C GLY A 238 -3.55 6.79 12.37
N PRO A 239 -3.61 5.80 11.47
CA PRO A 239 -3.75 4.39 11.84
C PRO A 239 -2.59 3.92 12.71
N ILE A 240 -2.90 2.98 13.61
CA ILE A 240 -1.93 2.31 14.48
C ILE A 240 -1.82 0.86 14.05
N VAL A 241 -0.60 0.36 13.86
CA VAL A 241 -0.34 -1.06 13.65
C VAL A 241 0.26 -1.60 14.94
N ASP A 242 -0.42 -2.53 15.60
CA ASP A 242 0.16 -3.27 16.71
C ASP A 242 1.02 -4.42 16.16
N ALA A 243 2.20 -4.58 16.74
CA ALA A 243 3.11 -5.68 16.44
C ALA A 243 3.18 -6.63 17.64
N VAL A 244 3.07 -7.91 17.35
CA VAL A 244 3.16 -8.99 18.33
C VAL A 244 4.30 -9.91 17.95
N VAL A 245 5.27 -10.05 18.85
CA VAL A 245 6.50 -10.81 18.63
C VAL A 245 6.60 -11.92 19.68
N TRP A 246 6.97 -13.12 19.25
CA TRP A 246 7.17 -14.26 20.14
C TRP A 246 8.17 -15.25 19.55
N HIS A 247 8.62 -16.21 20.34
CA HIS A 247 9.45 -17.31 19.88
C HIS A 247 8.60 -18.58 19.78
N ASP A 248 8.54 -19.22 18.61
CA ASP A 248 7.66 -20.38 18.38
C ASP A 248 8.25 -21.72 18.86
N GLY A 249 9.51 -21.69 19.29
CA GLY A 249 10.29 -22.85 19.69
C GLY A 249 11.50 -23.07 18.78
N GLU A 250 11.49 -22.51 17.58
CA GLU A 250 12.56 -22.63 16.59
C GLU A 250 13.08 -21.25 16.15
N VAL A 251 12.16 -20.32 15.88
CA VAL A 251 12.48 -18.97 15.39
C VAL A 251 11.63 -17.90 16.07
N TRP A 252 12.10 -16.66 15.98
CA TRP A 252 11.28 -15.50 16.30
C TRP A 252 10.24 -15.28 15.21
N ARG A 253 9.00 -15.05 15.63
CA ARG A 253 7.85 -14.75 14.79
C ARG A 253 7.34 -13.36 15.10
N VAL A 254 6.79 -12.72 14.08
CA VAL A 254 6.06 -11.47 14.22
C VAL A 254 4.72 -11.56 13.50
N ALA A 255 3.68 -11.02 14.13
CA ALA A 255 2.40 -10.78 13.51
C ALA A 255 1.99 -9.32 13.70
N LEU A 256 1.27 -8.77 12.73
CA LEU A 256 0.83 -7.39 12.73
C LEU A 256 -0.70 -7.34 12.75
N ASP A 257 -1.25 -6.49 13.62
CA ASP A 257 -2.66 -6.10 13.53
C ASP A 257 -2.76 -4.86 12.66
N THR A 258 -3.44 -5.00 11.52
CA THR A 258 -3.66 -3.93 10.55
C THR A 258 -5.13 -3.53 10.48
N GLN A 259 -5.96 -3.94 11.44
CA GLN A 259 -7.40 -3.69 11.42
C GLN A 259 -7.71 -2.18 11.34
N SER A 260 -6.87 -1.33 11.95
CA SER A 260 -7.03 0.14 11.91
C SER A 260 -6.83 0.76 10.51
N LEU A 261 -6.26 0.00 9.57
CA LEU A 261 -6.08 0.40 8.17
C LEU A 261 -7.26 0.02 7.27
N GLU A 262 -8.10 -0.91 7.73
CA GLU A 262 -9.19 -1.47 6.95
C GLU A 262 -10.51 -0.78 7.30
N ASP A 263 -11.38 -0.60 6.29
CA ASP A 263 -12.74 -0.10 6.53
C ASP A 263 -13.68 -1.22 7.06
N ASP A 264 -13.37 -2.50 6.80
CA ASP A 264 -14.10 -3.66 7.30
C ASP A 264 -13.47 -4.20 8.60
N SER A 265 -14.27 -4.26 9.66
CA SER A 265 -13.87 -4.80 10.96
C SER A 265 -13.41 -6.26 10.94
N ASN A 266 -13.74 -7.05 9.91
CA ASN A 266 -13.30 -8.45 9.81
C ASN A 266 -11.93 -8.59 9.11
N CYS A 267 -11.41 -7.51 8.53
CA CYS A 267 -10.13 -7.48 7.85
C CYS A 267 -9.01 -6.99 8.77
N GLY A 268 -7.77 -7.40 8.50
CA GLY A 268 -6.59 -6.92 9.22
C GLY A 268 -6.45 -7.38 10.67
N MET A 269 -7.35 -8.24 11.16
CA MET A 269 -7.25 -8.79 12.52
C MET A 269 -5.94 -9.58 12.71
N LEU A 270 -5.28 -9.36 13.84
CA LEU A 270 -4.06 -10.08 14.23
C LEU A 270 -4.19 -11.61 14.08
N ALA A 271 -5.31 -12.18 14.52
CA ALA A 271 -5.53 -13.63 14.48
C ALA A 271 -5.48 -14.21 13.05
N ASN A 272 -5.78 -13.40 12.03
CA ASN A 272 -5.79 -13.84 10.63
C ASN A 272 -4.43 -13.64 9.94
N PHE A 273 -3.48 -12.99 10.60
CA PHE A 273 -2.17 -12.68 10.05
C PHE A 273 -1.32 -13.95 9.88
N VAL A 274 -0.57 -14.05 8.79
CA VAL A 274 0.41 -15.12 8.58
C VAL A 274 1.73 -14.69 9.20
N PRO A 275 2.21 -15.33 10.29
CA PRO A 275 3.37 -14.83 11.01
C PRO A 275 4.62 -14.79 10.14
N LEU A 276 5.26 -13.62 10.10
CA LEU A 276 6.55 -13.43 9.45
C LEU A 276 7.67 -13.93 10.36
N THR A 277 8.83 -14.15 9.76
CA THR A 277 10.09 -14.47 10.44
C THR A 277 11.20 -13.66 9.77
N ASN A 278 12.44 -13.88 10.18
CA ASN A 278 13.62 -13.27 9.57
C ASN A 278 13.53 -13.38 8.05
N TYR A 279 13.67 -12.25 7.35
CA TYR A 279 13.79 -12.25 5.90
C TYR A 279 15.11 -12.92 5.53
N ARG A 280 15.04 -14.19 5.17
CA ARG A 280 16.17 -14.95 4.66
C ARG A 280 15.65 -15.88 3.59
N TYR A 281 16.01 -15.58 2.35
CA TYR A 281 15.64 -16.46 1.24
C TYR A 281 16.47 -17.75 1.40
N THR A 282 15.82 -18.84 1.83
CA THR A 282 16.42 -20.18 1.95
C THR A 282 16.30 -20.96 0.66
#